data_AF-A0A6H9LRL6-F1
#
_entry.id   AF-A0A6H9LRL6-F1
#
_cell.length_a   1.000
_cell.length_b   1.000
_cell.length_c   1.000
_cell.angle_alpha   90.00
_cell.angle_beta   90.00
_cell.angle_gamma   90.00
#
_symmetry.space_group_name_H-M   'P 1'
#
loop_
_entity.id
_entity.type
_entity.pdbx_description
1 polymer ?
#
loop_
_entity_poly.entity_id
_entity_poly.type
_entity_poly.pdbx_seq_one_letter_code
_entity_poly.pdbx_strand_id
1 'polypeptide(L)'
;MSKPTTDNFKPFNVDLWKYDGQEGALIPLLQSAQDTYGYISEKAIDYISHVTGIPSADIYGVVTFYAQFRTKPLGEYVVKVCNGTACHVNGAKPISDTITDELNISYDETSDDGKFSMLSVACIG
;
A
#
# COMPACT_ATOMS: atom_id res chain seq x y z
N MET A 1 -12.83 16.84 -27.86
CA MET A 1 -13.05 17.35 -26.48
C MET A 1 -14.25 16.63 -25.91
N SER A 2 -14.03 15.42 -25.38
CA SER A 2 -15.08 14.62 -24.76
C SER A 2 -14.75 14.57 -23.27
N LYS A 3 -15.59 15.22 -22.44
CA LYS A 3 -15.55 15.04 -20.99
C LYS A 3 -15.72 13.55 -20.69
N PRO A 4 -14.82 12.89 -19.95
CA PRO A 4 -15.15 11.60 -19.39
C PRO A 4 -16.14 11.85 -18.25
N THR A 5 -17.30 11.24 -18.41
CA THR A 5 -18.43 11.21 -17.49
C THR A 5 -18.00 10.75 -16.10
N THR A 6 -18.14 11.65 -15.12
CA THR A 6 -18.19 11.34 -13.69
C THR A 6 -19.53 10.70 -13.38
N ASP A 7 -19.73 9.44 -13.78
CA ASP A 7 -20.89 8.66 -13.39
C ASP A 7 -20.52 7.68 -12.27
N ASN A 8 -20.99 8.00 -11.06
CA ASN A 8 -21.38 7.08 -10.00
C ASN A 8 -20.33 6.29 -9.19
N PHE A 9 -19.16 6.86 -8.89
CA PHE A 9 -18.32 6.38 -7.78
C PHE A 9 -18.81 6.97 -6.43
N LYS A 10 -19.42 6.16 -5.55
CA LYS A 10 -19.79 6.49 -4.14
C LYS A 10 -19.21 5.44 -3.17
N PRO A 11 -18.96 5.76 -1.89
CA PRO A 11 -18.04 6.76 -1.36
C PRO A 11 -16.66 6.10 -1.13
N PHE A 12 -15.88 5.97 -2.19
CA PHE A 12 -14.43 5.96 -2.02
C PHE A 12 -14.07 7.45 -2.12
N ASN A 13 -13.74 8.07 -0.98
CA ASN A 13 -13.60 9.51 -0.85
C ASN A 13 -12.32 9.99 -1.55
N VAL A 14 -12.41 10.18 -2.86
CA VAL A 14 -11.31 10.65 -3.71
C VAL A 14 -10.90 12.08 -3.39
N ASP A 15 -11.73 12.86 -2.69
CA ASP A 15 -11.40 14.22 -2.23
C ASP A 15 -10.25 14.23 -1.21
N LEU A 16 -9.90 13.07 -0.66
CA LEU A 16 -8.74 12.91 0.21
C LEU A 16 -7.41 12.86 -0.57
N TRP A 17 -7.46 12.79 -1.90
CA TRP A 17 -6.27 12.62 -2.73
C TRP A 17 -5.67 13.96 -3.14
N LYS A 18 -4.33 14.01 -3.17
CA LYS A 18 -3.56 15.22 -3.48
C LYS A 18 -3.47 15.52 -4.97
N TYR A 19 -3.77 14.55 -5.82
CA TYR A 19 -3.59 14.64 -7.28
C TYR A 19 -4.88 14.22 -7.99
N ASP A 20 -5.18 14.88 -9.10
CA ASP A 20 -6.38 14.61 -9.90
C ASP A 20 -5.99 14.37 -11.37
N GLY A 21 -5.90 13.09 -11.76
CA GLY A 21 -5.87 12.64 -13.17
C GLY A 21 -4.80 13.23 -14.10
N GLN A 22 -3.78 13.93 -13.60
CA GLN A 22 -2.79 14.59 -14.46
C GLN A 22 -1.95 13.56 -15.25
N GLU A 23 -1.69 13.84 -16.53
CA GLU A 23 -0.85 12.98 -17.37
C GLU A 23 0.53 12.76 -16.72
N GLY A 24 0.97 11.51 -16.65
CA GLY A 24 2.22 11.12 -15.99
C GLY A 24 2.16 11.00 -14.46
N ALA A 25 1.00 11.21 -13.83
CA ALA A 25 0.86 11.20 -12.37
C ALA A 25 0.42 9.86 -11.76
N LEU A 26 0.56 8.71 -12.48
CA LEU A 26 0.14 7.40 -11.97
C LEU A 26 0.76 7.06 -10.59
N ILE A 27 2.09 7.18 -10.47
CA ILE A 27 2.80 6.88 -9.21
C ILE A 27 2.37 7.83 -8.07
N PRO A 28 2.34 9.18 -8.25
CA PRO A 28 1.80 10.09 -7.24
C PRO A 28 0.36 9.80 -6.83
N LEU A 29 -0.50 9.38 -7.77
CA LEU A 29 -1.90 9.08 -7.50
C LEU A 29 -2.05 7.80 -6.67
N LEU A 30 -1.29 6.76 -7.00
CA LEU A 30 -1.21 5.51 -6.22
C LEU A 30 -0.65 5.76 -4.81
N GLN A 31 0.37 6.61 -4.68
CA GLN A 31 0.92 7.04 -3.39
C GLN A 31 -0.14 7.78 -2.58
N SER A 32 -0.88 8.72 -3.19
CA SER A 32 -1.95 9.44 -2.51
C SER A 32 -3.10 8.52 -2.08
N ALA A 33 -3.44 7.52 -2.89
CA ALA A 33 -4.43 6.51 -2.56
C ALA A 33 -4.01 5.70 -1.32
N GLN A 34 -2.77 5.21 -1.32
CA GLN A 34 -2.21 4.47 -0.21
C GLN A 34 -2.05 5.31 1.06
N ASP A 35 -1.59 6.56 0.96
CA ASP A 35 -1.45 7.46 2.11
C ASP A 35 -2.81 7.72 2.79
N THR A 36 -3.87 7.76 1.99
CA THR A 36 -5.23 8.00 2.46
C THR A 36 -5.84 6.77 3.14
N TYR A 37 -5.69 5.60 2.51
CA TYR A 37 -6.42 4.39 2.89
C TYR A 37 -5.54 3.31 3.55
N GLY A 38 -4.23 3.51 3.63
CA GLY A 38 -3.24 2.54 4.09
C GLY A 38 -2.86 1.47 3.06
N TYR A 39 -3.64 1.33 1.99
CA TYR A 39 -3.44 0.38 0.90
C TYR A 39 -4.21 0.82 -0.36
N ILE A 40 -3.94 0.15 -1.48
CA ILE A 40 -4.55 0.40 -2.78
C ILE A 40 -5.59 -0.69 -3.03
N SER A 41 -6.87 -0.31 -2.87
CA SER A 41 -8.00 -1.20 -3.16
C SER A 41 -8.29 -1.31 -4.65
N GLU A 42 -9.00 -2.36 -5.09
CA GLU A 42 -9.47 -2.49 -6.48
C GLU A 42 -10.30 -1.27 -6.92
N LYS A 43 -11.14 -0.73 -6.04
CA LYS A 43 -11.90 0.51 -6.30
C LYS A 43 -10.99 1.71 -6.57
N ALA A 44 -9.84 1.78 -5.89
CA ALA A 44 -8.84 2.80 -6.15
C ALA A 44 -8.23 2.63 -7.54
N ILE A 45 -7.88 1.40 -7.91
CA ILE A 45 -7.32 1.07 -9.22
C ILE A 45 -8.30 1.42 -10.33
N ASP A 46 -9.58 1.05 -10.19
CA ASP A 46 -10.62 1.35 -11.19
C ASP A 46 -10.84 2.86 -11.35
N TYR A 47 -10.84 3.60 -10.24
CA TYR A 47 -10.93 5.06 -10.31
C TYR A 47 -9.71 5.67 -11.02
N ILE A 48 -8.51 5.22 -10.65
CA ILE A 48 -7.25 5.66 -11.26
C ILE A 48 -7.23 5.37 -12.76
N SER A 49 -7.69 4.18 -13.15
CA SER A 49 -7.87 3.76 -14.54
C SER A 49 -8.78 4.72 -15.31
N HIS A 50 -9.92 5.09 -14.71
CA HIS A 50 -10.87 6.02 -15.32
C HIS A 50 -10.29 7.44 -15.51
N VAL A 51 -9.60 7.99 -14.51
CA VAL A 51 -9.09 9.36 -14.58
C VAL A 51 -7.81 9.49 -15.41
N THR A 52 -6.97 8.46 -15.45
CA THR A 52 -5.71 8.46 -16.22
C THR A 52 -5.86 7.90 -17.63
N GLY A 53 -6.94 7.14 -17.90
CA GLY A 53 -7.12 6.39 -19.15
C GLY A 53 -6.22 5.16 -19.28
N ILE A 54 -5.43 4.81 -18.26
CA ILE A 54 -4.55 3.64 -18.26
C ILE A 54 -5.38 2.40 -17.88
N PRO A 55 -5.28 1.28 -18.61
CA PRO A 55 -6.01 0.05 -18.27
C PRO A 55 -5.74 -0.41 -16.83
N SER A 56 -6.79 -0.84 -16.12
CA SER A 56 -6.67 -1.36 -14.74
C SER A 56 -5.64 -2.49 -14.62
N ALA A 57 -5.50 -3.33 -15.66
CA ALA A 57 -4.51 -4.41 -15.70
C ALA A 57 -3.06 -3.88 -15.69
N ASP A 58 -2.78 -2.79 -16.41
CA ASP A 58 -1.46 -2.17 -16.43
C ASP A 58 -1.16 -1.50 -15.08
N ILE A 59 -2.16 -0.85 -14.49
CA ILE A 59 -2.05 -0.26 -13.14
C ILE A 59 -1.79 -1.36 -12.10
N TYR A 60 -2.50 -2.49 -12.20
CA TYR A 60 -2.26 -3.65 -11.32
C TYR A 60 -0.84 -4.19 -11.49
N GLY A 61 -0.33 -4.24 -12.72
CA GLY A 61 1.07 -4.56 -13.01
C GLY A 61 2.05 -3.61 -12.31
N VAL A 62 1.79 -2.30 -12.34
CA VAL A 62 2.61 -1.29 -11.64
C VAL A 62 2.55 -1.47 -10.12
N VAL A 63 1.36 -1.65 -9.56
CA VAL A 63 1.15 -1.82 -8.11
C VAL A 63 1.82 -3.09 -7.59
N THR A 64 1.78 -4.18 -8.35
CA THR A 64 2.43 -5.45 -7.97
C THR A 64 3.94 -5.44 -8.22
N PHE A 65 4.42 -4.61 -9.14
CA PHE A 65 5.86 -4.48 -9.44
C PHE A 65 6.62 -3.70 -8.36
N TYR A 66 6.06 -2.61 -7.84
CA TYR A 66 6.74 -1.79 -6.83
C TYR A 66 6.38 -2.24 -5.41
N ALA A 67 7.35 -2.78 -4.68
CA ALA A 67 7.20 -3.21 -3.28
C ALA A 67 6.72 -2.12 -2.30
N GLN A 68 6.79 -0.83 -2.68
CA GLN A 68 6.27 0.26 -1.86
C GLN A 68 4.73 0.27 -1.78
N PHE A 69 4.05 -0.36 -2.75
CA PHE A 69 2.60 -0.37 -2.82
C PHE A 69 2.01 -1.63 -2.18
N ARG A 70 0.93 -1.43 -1.45
CA ARG A 70 0.21 -2.45 -0.69
C ARG A 70 -1.16 -2.64 -1.32
N THR A 71 -1.50 -3.87 -1.69
CA THR A 71 -2.83 -4.21 -2.20
C THR A 71 -3.76 -4.76 -1.12
N LYS A 72 -3.21 -5.04 0.07
CA LYS A 72 -3.93 -5.57 1.23
C LYS A 72 -3.97 -4.54 2.36
N PRO A 73 -5.06 -4.49 3.13
CA PRO A 73 -5.14 -3.61 4.29
C PRO A 73 -4.10 -3.98 5.35
N LEU A 74 -3.65 -2.96 6.06
CA LEU A 74 -2.88 -3.14 7.29
C LEU A 74 -3.82 -3.45 8.45
N GLY A 75 -3.33 -4.22 9.41
CA GLY A 75 -4.01 -4.45 10.66
C GLY A 75 -4.00 -3.20 11.55
N GLU A 76 -4.80 -3.24 12.61
CA GLU A 76 -4.92 -2.17 13.60
C GLU A 76 -3.55 -1.73 14.17
N TYR A 77 -2.65 -2.69 14.38
CA TYR A 77 -1.31 -2.51 14.92
C TYR A 77 -0.24 -2.87 13.87
N VAL A 78 0.59 -1.89 13.53
CA VAL A 78 1.66 -2.06 12.54
C VAL A 78 3.00 -2.21 13.26
N VAL A 79 3.55 -3.41 13.25
CA VAL A 79 4.86 -3.75 13.83
C VAL A 79 5.94 -3.52 12.78
N LYS A 80 6.76 -2.48 12.94
CA LYS A 80 7.87 -2.16 12.04
C LYS A 80 9.17 -2.72 12.59
N VAL A 81 9.80 -3.64 11.86
CA VAL A 81 11.07 -4.25 12.26
C VAL A 81 12.21 -3.69 11.40
N CYS A 82 13.20 -3.10 12.06
CA CYS A 82 14.41 -2.58 11.41
C CYS A 82 15.29 -3.74 10.92
N ASN A 83 15.49 -3.80 9.60
CA ASN A 83 16.44 -4.69 8.94
C ASN A 83 17.66 -3.95 8.38
N GLY A 84 17.96 -2.76 8.91
CA GLY A 84 19.21 -2.06 8.63
C GLY A 84 20.43 -2.82 9.14
N THR A 85 21.61 -2.56 8.57
CA THR A 85 22.85 -3.29 8.90
C THR A 85 23.16 -3.26 10.39
N ALA A 86 22.97 -2.12 11.06
CA ALA A 86 23.18 -1.98 12.49
C ALA A 86 22.25 -2.89 13.32
N CYS A 87 20.96 -2.95 12.96
CA CYS A 87 19.99 -3.83 13.60
C CYS A 87 20.33 -5.31 13.34
N HIS A 88 20.72 -5.64 12.11
CA HIS A 88 21.08 -7.00 11.72
C HIS A 88 22.25 -7.56 12.54
N VAL A 89 23.35 -6.81 12.66
CA VAL A 89 24.54 -7.26 13.41
C VAL A 89 24.33 -7.26 14.93
N ASN A 90 23.36 -6.49 15.44
CA ASN A 90 22.98 -6.49 16.85
C ASN A 90 21.91 -7.53 17.21
N GLY A 91 21.61 -8.46 16.29
CA GLY A 91 20.69 -9.56 16.60
C GLY A 91 19.22 -9.18 16.55
N ALA A 92 18.80 -8.35 15.58
CA ALA A 92 17.38 -8.11 15.33
C ALA A 92 16.62 -9.35 14.81
N LYS A 93 17.32 -10.34 14.25
CA LYS A 93 16.68 -11.56 13.69
C LYS A 93 15.87 -12.37 14.73
N PRO A 94 16.40 -12.70 15.92
CA PRO A 94 15.61 -13.34 16.98
C PRO A 94 14.30 -12.62 17.32
N ILE A 95 14.29 -11.29 17.27
CA ILE A 95 13.09 -10.48 17.53
C ILE A 95 12.06 -10.72 16.41
N SER A 96 12.49 -10.64 15.14
CA SER A 96 11.58 -10.93 14.03
C SER A 96 11.06 -12.37 14.06
N ASP A 97 11.92 -13.35 14.38
CA ASP A 97 11.52 -14.75 14.46
C ASP A 97 10.45 -14.95 15.55
N THR A 98 10.64 -14.34 16.72
CA THR A 98 9.66 -14.41 17.82
C THR A 98 8.32 -13.78 17.43
N ILE A 99 8.33 -12.65 16.73
CA ILE A 99 7.10 -12.00 16.25
C ILE A 99 6.37 -12.91 15.24
N THR A 100 7.11 -13.48 14.29
CA THR A 100 6.58 -14.42 13.30
C THR A 100 5.96 -15.64 13.97
N ASP A 101 6.62 -16.22 14.97
CA ASP A 101 6.15 -17.42 15.66
C ASP A 101 4.89 -17.15 16.51
N GLU A 102 4.83 -16.00 17.20
CA GLU A 102 3.69 -15.64 18.06
C GLU A 102 2.45 -15.20 17.26
N LEU A 103 2.64 -14.47 16.17
CA LEU A 103 1.55 -13.92 15.36
C LEU A 103 1.21 -14.77 14.14
N ASN A 104 2.05 -15.76 13.82
CA ASN A 104 1.94 -16.63 12.64
C ASN A 104 1.82 -15.83 11.33
N ILE A 105 2.62 -14.77 11.19
CA ILE A 105 2.69 -13.90 10.01
C ILE A 105 4.14 -13.63 9.61
N SER A 106 4.40 -13.48 8.30
CA SER A 106 5.69 -13.08 7.76
C SER A 106 5.78 -11.57 7.53
N TYR A 107 6.95 -11.11 7.05
CA TYR A 107 7.10 -9.74 6.56
C TYR A 107 6.09 -9.41 5.46
N ASP A 108 5.54 -8.20 5.56
CA ASP A 108 4.51 -7.61 4.72
C ASP A 108 3.18 -8.39 4.69
N GLU A 109 2.95 -9.24 5.70
CA GLU A 109 1.68 -9.90 5.95
C GLU A 109 0.90 -9.23 7.09
N THR A 110 -0.41 -9.50 7.08
CA THR A 110 -1.36 -9.09 8.10
C THR A 110 -1.99 -10.36 8.68
N SER A 111 -2.18 -10.40 9.99
CA SER A 111 -2.80 -11.54 10.68
C SER A 111 -4.24 -11.76 10.21
N ASP A 112 -4.70 -13.01 10.31
CA ASP A 112 -6.05 -13.41 9.85
C ASP A 112 -7.17 -12.67 10.59
N ASP A 113 -6.93 -12.23 11.82
CA ASP A 113 -7.85 -11.42 12.62
C ASP A 113 -7.84 -9.93 12.28
N GLY A 114 -6.97 -9.51 11.35
CA GLY A 114 -6.82 -8.12 10.91
C GLY A 114 -6.25 -7.19 11.96
N LYS A 115 -5.64 -7.70 13.04
CA LYS A 115 -5.11 -6.85 14.12
C LYS A 115 -3.66 -6.46 13.93
N PHE A 116 -2.81 -7.33 13.39
CA PHE A 116 -1.38 -7.09 13.33
C PHE A 116 -0.86 -7.15 11.90
N SER A 117 0.00 -6.20 11.52
CA SER A 117 0.81 -6.31 10.30
C SER A 117 2.28 -6.18 10.64
N MET A 118 3.12 -7.04 10.05
CA MET A 118 4.56 -7.00 10.26
C MET A 118 5.27 -6.41 9.04
N LEU A 119 5.95 -5.28 9.20
CA LEU A 119 6.62 -4.57 8.10
C LEU A 119 8.14 -4.61 8.26
N SER A 120 8.84 -4.97 7.20
CA SER A 120 10.29 -4.78 7.12
C SER A 120 10.60 -3.33 6.78
N VAL A 121 11.39 -2.65 7.60
CA VAL A 121 11.80 -1.26 7.35
C VAL A 121 13.32 -1.11 7.39
N ALA A 122 13.82 -0.08 6.72
CA ALA A 122 15.21 0.34 6.84
C ALA A 122 15.48 0.98 8.22
N CYS A 123 16.64 1.62 8.37
CA CYS A 123 16.99 2.30 9.62
C CYS A 123 15.93 3.35 10.00
N ILE A 124 15.47 3.31 11.26
CA ILE A 124 14.40 4.17 11.78
C ILE A 124 14.97 5.48 12.37
N GLY A 125 16.26 5.52 12.67
CA GLY A 125 16.95 6.67 13.28
C GLY A 125 18.19 6.19 14.01
#